data_AF-A0A068UF50-F1
#
_entry.id   AF-A0A068UF50-F1
#
_cell.length_a   1.000
_cell.length_b   1.000
_cell.length_c   1.000
_cell.angle_alpha   90.00
_cell.angle_beta   90.00
_cell.angle_gamma   90.00
#
_symmetry.space_group_name_H-M   'P 1'
#
loop_
_entity.id
_entity.type
_entity.pdbx_description
1 polymer ?
#
loop_
_entity_poly.entity_id
_entity_poly.type
_entity_poly.pdbx_seq_one_letter_code
_entity_poly.pdbx_strand_id
1 'polypeptide(L)'
;MFELRLVQGSLLKKVLDAIKDLVNDANFNCSSSGFSLQAMDSSHVALVALLLRSEGFEHCRCDRNFSMGMNLNNMTKMLKCVGNDDIITIKGDDGCDTVTFMFESPTQDKIADFEMKLIDIDSEHLGILEVEYQAIVRMPSVEFARICKDLSSIGDTVVISVRKKGVKFSTREEATVIEMNDPVSLTFALRYLNSFTKASPLAEMGYIGFYLAPKIEEDEEETKP
;
A
#
# COMPACT_ATOMS: atom_id res chain seq x y z
N MET A 1 5.90 -1.57 -25.87
CA MET A 1 6.63 -0.42 -25.32
C MET A 1 5.76 0.33 -24.33
N PHE A 2 6.28 0.56 -23.14
CA PHE A 2 5.78 1.55 -22.22
C PHE A 2 6.96 2.39 -21.70
N GLU A 3 6.69 3.66 -21.40
CA GLU A 3 7.68 4.61 -20.87
C GLU A 3 6.99 5.57 -19.92
N LEU A 4 7.40 5.54 -18.65
CA LEU A 4 6.89 6.38 -17.58
C LEU A 4 8.00 7.26 -17.04
N ARG A 5 7.84 8.59 -17.06
CA ARG A 5 8.79 9.56 -16.51
C ARG A 5 8.18 10.31 -15.33
N LEU A 6 8.76 10.08 -14.15
CA LEU A 6 8.33 10.64 -12.88
C LEU A 6 9.36 11.66 -12.38
N VAL A 7 8.99 12.94 -12.41
CA VAL A 7 9.87 14.06 -12.02
C VAL A 7 10.23 13.99 -10.53
N GLN A 8 9.27 13.66 -9.68
CA GLN A 8 9.50 13.46 -8.24
C GLN A 8 9.80 11.99 -7.96
N GLY A 9 11.00 11.52 -8.31
CA GLY A 9 11.39 10.11 -8.14
C GLY A 9 11.30 9.59 -6.69
N SER A 10 11.45 10.49 -5.71
CA SER A 10 11.27 10.16 -4.29
C SER A 10 9.87 9.66 -3.92
N LEU A 11 8.85 9.96 -4.74
CA LEU A 11 7.51 9.42 -4.56
C LEU A 11 7.51 7.89 -4.68
N LEU A 12 8.17 7.34 -5.70
CA LEU A 12 8.21 5.89 -5.91
C LEU A 12 8.95 5.18 -4.76
N LYS A 13 9.97 5.82 -4.18
CA LYS A 13 10.66 5.34 -2.97
C LYS A 13 9.69 5.23 -1.80
N LYS A 14 8.92 6.30 -1.53
CA LYS A 14 7.93 6.35 -0.45
C LYS A 14 6.82 5.33 -0.65
N VAL A 15 6.35 5.14 -1.89
CA VAL A 15 5.37 4.11 -2.25
C VAL A 15 5.90 2.73 -1.87
N LEU A 16 7.11 2.37 -2.33
CA LEU A 16 7.69 1.06 -2.02
C LEU A 16 7.96 0.87 -0.53
N ASP A 17 8.48 1.88 0.15
CA ASP A 17 8.72 1.82 1.59
C ASP A 17 7.44 1.55 2.39
N ALA A 18 6.27 1.97 1.87
CA ALA A 18 4.98 1.71 2.50
C ALA A 18 4.46 0.28 2.26
N ILE A 19 4.83 -0.36 1.15
CA ILE A 19 4.22 -1.64 0.73
C ILE A 19 5.16 -2.86 0.84
N LYS A 20 6.49 -2.65 0.83
CA LYS A 20 7.50 -3.73 0.80
C LYS A 20 7.45 -4.68 2.01
N ASP A 21 6.96 -4.20 3.15
CA ASP A 21 6.87 -5.01 4.37
C ASP A 21 5.58 -5.85 4.42
N LEU A 22 4.63 -5.59 3.51
CA LEU A 22 3.42 -6.37 3.34
C LEU A 22 3.57 -7.41 2.23
N VAL A 23 4.22 -7.03 1.13
CA VAL A 23 4.27 -7.80 -0.11
C VAL A 23 5.71 -7.89 -0.61
N ASN A 24 6.17 -9.11 -0.87
CA ASN A 24 7.52 -9.37 -1.37
C ASN A 24 7.60 -9.25 -2.89
N ASP A 25 6.65 -9.85 -3.59
CA ASP A 25 6.59 -9.94 -5.05
C ASP A 25 5.19 -9.51 -5.50
N ALA A 26 5.09 -8.65 -6.51
CA ALA A 26 3.80 -8.18 -7.02
C ALA A 26 3.87 -7.77 -8.48
N ASN A 27 2.72 -7.82 -9.16
CA ASN A 27 2.55 -7.28 -10.50
C ASN A 27 2.25 -5.79 -10.47
N PHE A 28 3.11 -5.00 -11.11
CA PHE A 28 2.80 -3.64 -11.51
C PHE A 28 2.14 -3.63 -12.88
N ASN A 29 0.92 -3.13 -12.95
CA ASN A 29 0.15 -3.01 -14.17
C ASN A 29 0.23 -1.57 -14.69
N CYS A 30 0.81 -1.41 -15.87
CA CYS A 30 0.79 -0.16 -16.62
C CYS A 30 -0.39 -0.18 -17.60
N SER A 31 -1.21 0.86 -17.57
CA SER A 31 -2.34 1.05 -18.48
C SER A 31 -2.50 2.54 -18.83
N SER A 32 -3.51 2.89 -19.64
CA SER A 32 -3.84 4.28 -19.96
C SER A 32 -4.25 5.11 -18.73
N SER A 33 -4.79 4.46 -17.68
CA SER A 33 -5.14 5.14 -16.42
C SER A 33 -3.94 5.45 -15.54
N GLY A 34 -2.79 4.82 -15.82
CA GLY A 34 -1.55 5.04 -15.09
C GLY A 34 -0.88 3.74 -14.64
N PHE A 35 -0.16 3.84 -13.53
CA PHE A 35 0.68 2.77 -12.99
C PHE A 35 0.08 2.24 -11.68
N SER A 36 -0.31 0.98 -11.67
CA SER A 36 -1.10 0.39 -10.59
C SER A 36 -0.49 -0.90 -10.07
N LEU A 37 -0.82 -1.26 -8.83
CA LEU A 37 -0.45 -2.52 -8.21
C LEU A 37 -1.59 -2.96 -7.31
N GLN A 38 -1.91 -4.25 -7.34
CA GLN A 38 -2.80 -4.87 -6.38
C GLN A 38 -2.17 -6.17 -5.91
N ALA A 39 -2.06 -6.37 -4.60
CA ALA A 39 -1.47 -7.57 -4.04
C ALA A 39 -1.96 -7.85 -2.61
N MET A 40 -2.06 -9.13 -2.27
CA MET A 40 -2.32 -9.59 -0.90
C MET A 40 -1.00 -9.84 -0.15
N ASP A 41 -1.05 -9.72 1.17
CA ASP A 41 0.04 -10.19 2.03
C ASP A 41 0.09 -11.72 2.08
N SER A 42 1.18 -12.28 2.60
CA SER A 42 1.38 -13.74 2.65
C SER A 42 0.35 -14.51 3.48
N SER A 43 -0.38 -13.84 4.37
CA SER A 43 -1.47 -14.48 5.13
C SER A 43 -2.87 -14.27 4.53
N HIS A 44 -2.98 -13.54 3.42
CA HIS A 44 -4.26 -13.21 2.77
C HIS A 44 -5.26 -12.45 3.69
N VAL A 45 -4.74 -11.67 4.65
CA VAL A 45 -5.53 -10.87 5.60
C VAL A 45 -5.54 -9.39 5.21
N ALA A 46 -4.50 -8.93 4.52
CA ALA A 46 -4.38 -7.56 4.03
C ALA A 46 -4.21 -7.50 2.51
N LEU A 47 -4.96 -6.62 1.87
CA LEU A 47 -4.83 -6.27 0.45
C LEU A 47 -4.31 -4.85 0.32
N VAL A 48 -3.30 -4.63 -0.51
CA VAL A 48 -2.87 -3.30 -0.93
C VAL A 48 -3.31 -3.05 -2.36
N ALA A 49 -3.85 -1.85 -2.61
CA ALA A 49 -4.20 -1.36 -3.93
C ALA A 49 -3.59 0.04 -4.13
N LEU A 50 -2.67 0.14 -5.09
CA LEU A 50 -1.97 1.36 -5.47
C LEU A 50 -2.43 1.79 -6.86
N LEU A 51 -2.64 3.10 -7.03
CA LEU A 51 -2.77 3.73 -8.33
C LEU A 51 -2.00 5.05 -8.34
N LEU A 52 -1.01 5.17 -9.21
CA LEU A 52 -0.41 6.43 -9.62
C LEU A 52 -1.04 6.81 -10.97
N ARG A 53 -1.76 7.92 -10.99
CA ARG A 53 -2.51 8.32 -12.20
C ARG A 53 -1.55 8.80 -13.28
N SER A 54 -1.92 8.60 -14.55
CA SER A 54 -1.09 9.00 -15.69
C SER A 54 -0.77 10.49 -15.72
N GLU A 55 -1.66 11.35 -15.21
CA GLU A 55 -1.43 12.80 -15.11
C GLU A 55 -0.34 13.18 -14.09
N GLY A 56 0.06 12.27 -13.22
CA GLY A 56 1.18 12.46 -12.29
C GLY A 56 2.57 12.31 -12.93
N PHE A 57 2.63 11.85 -14.18
CA PHE A 57 3.88 11.63 -14.91
C PHE A 57 4.09 12.75 -15.94
N GLU A 58 5.33 13.21 -16.09
CA GLU A 58 5.69 14.18 -17.13
C GLU A 58 5.57 13.56 -18.53
N HIS A 59 5.91 12.28 -18.65
CA HIS A 59 5.70 11.49 -19.85
C HIS A 59 5.12 10.14 -19.44
N CYS A 60 3.97 9.79 -19.98
CA CYS A 60 3.34 8.49 -19.78
C CYS A 60 2.89 7.94 -21.12
N ARG A 61 3.64 6.97 -21.63
CA ARG A 61 3.29 6.23 -22.85
C ARG A 61 3.06 4.76 -22.48
N CYS A 62 1.88 4.26 -22.81
CA CYS A 62 1.52 2.86 -22.61
C CYS A 62 0.74 2.40 -23.85
N ASP A 63 1.42 1.75 -24.79
CA ASP A 63 0.81 1.36 -26.07
C ASP A 63 -0.17 0.19 -25.90
N ARG A 64 0.08 -0.67 -24.89
CA ARG A 64 -0.73 -1.82 -24.48
C ARG A 64 -0.61 -2.00 -22.98
N ASN A 65 -1.65 -2.57 -22.36
CA ASN A 65 -1.57 -2.97 -20.96
C ASN A 65 -0.40 -3.93 -20.77
N PHE A 66 0.46 -3.62 -19.80
CA PHE A 66 1.67 -4.38 -19.53
C PHE A 66 1.76 -4.68 -18.04
N SER A 67 1.94 -5.96 -17.70
CA SER A 67 2.08 -6.44 -16.32
C SER A 67 3.53 -6.81 -16.06
N MET A 68 4.07 -6.32 -14.95
CA MET A 68 5.46 -6.53 -14.56
C MET A 68 5.53 -7.15 -13.18
N GLY A 69 5.82 -8.44 -13.10
CA GLY A 69 6.10 -9.08 -11.84
C GLY A 69 7.47 -8.69 -11.34
N MET A 70 7.53 -8.03 -10.18
CA MET A 70 8.77 -7.52 -9.60
C MET A 70 8.91 -7.92 -8.14
N ASN A 71 10.15 -8.16 -7.73
CA ASN A 71 10.50 -8.27 -6.32
C ASN A 71 10.68 -6.87 -5.70
N LEU A 72 9.78 -6.50 -4.79
CA LEU A 72 9.71 -5.18 -4.17
C LEU A 72 10.94 -4.88 -3.31
N ASN A 73 11.55 -5.91 -2.70
CA ASN A 73 12.77 -5.77 -1.92
C ASN A 73 13.97 -5.39 -2.79
N ASN A 74 14.10 -6.01 -3.97
CA ASN A 74 15.15 -5.68 -4.94
C ASN A 74 14.93 -4.29 -5.55
N MET A 75 13.68 -3.95 -5.90
CA MET A 75 13.32 -2.63 -6.40
C MET A 75 13.63 -1.54 -5.36
N THR A 76 13.31 -1.79 -4.08
CA THR A 76 13.64 -0.87 -2.97
C THR A 76 15.16 -0.68 -2.83
N LYS A 77 15.97 -1.76 -2.92
CA LYS A 77 17.44 -1.67 -2.85
C LYS A 77 18.00 -0.81 -3.98
N MET A 78 17.52 -1.01 -5.21
CA MET A 78 17.91 -0.22 -6.37
C MET A 78 17.57 1.26 -6.18
N LEU A 79 16.35 1.56 -5.72
CA LEU A 79 15.90 2.94 -5.50
C LEU A 79 16.60 3.67 -4.35
N LYS A 80 17.46 3.01 -3.56
CA LYS A 80 18.30 3.68 -2.54
C LYS A 80 19.28 4.68 -3.14
N CYS A 81 19.70 4.49 -4.40
CA CYS A 81 20.64 5.40 -5.05
C CYS A 81 19.98 6.65 -5.66
N VAL A 82 18.65 6.72 -5.65
CA VAL A 82 17.86 7.86 -6.14
C VAL A 82 17.79 8.94 -5.05
N GLY A 83 18.20 10.16 -5.40
CA GLY A 83 18.06 11.36 -4.58
C GLY A 83 16.59 11.77 -4.35
N ASN A 84 16.37 12.84 -3.59
CA ASN A 84 15.01 13.32 -3.35
C ASN A 84 14.40 14.02 -4.57
N ASP A 85 15.26 14.66 -5.37
CA ASP A 85 14.92 15.49 -6.52
C ASP A 85 15.31 14.81 -7.86
N ASP A 86 15.74 13.55 -7.81
CA ASP A 86 16.09 12.79 -8.99
C ASP A 86 14.83 12.36 -9.74
N ILE A 87 14.94 12.33 -11.07
CA ILE A 87 13.89 11.91 -11.99
C ILE A 87 14.05 10.41 -12.24
N ILE A 88 12.94 9.67 -12.19
CA ILE A 88 12.91 8.24 -12.52
C ILE A 88 12.20 8.05 -13.85
N THR A 89 12.83 7.35 -14.77
CA THR A 89 12.17 6.85 -15.99
C THR A 89 12.12 5.33 -15.97
N ILE A 90 10.95 4.74 -16.17
CA ILE A 90 10.73 3.30 -16.25
C ILE A 90 10.39 2.94 -17.69
N LYS A 91 11.13 2.01 -18.28
CA LYS A 91 10.97 1.56 -19.66
C LYS A 91 10.89 0.06 -19.74
N GLY A 92 10.04 -0.43 -20.64
CA GLY A 92 10.06 -1.82 -21.03
C GLY A 92 9.26 -2.07 -22.29
N ASP A 93 9.52 -3.21 -22.90
CA ASP A 93 8.92 -3.63 -24.15
C ASP A 93 8.09 -4.90 -24.01
N ASP A 94 7.14 -5.06 -24.92
CA ASP A 94 6.22 -6.19 -24.94
C ASP A 94 7.02 -7.45 -25.29
N GLY A 95 7.04 -8.43 -24.39
CA GLY A 95 7.83 -9.67 -24.53
C GLY A 95 9.27 -9.62 -24.01
N CYS A 96 9.71 -8.53 -23.38
CA CYS A 96 10.99 -8.50 -22.66
C CYS A 96 10.86 -9.15 -21.27
N ASP A 97 11.89 -9.89 -20.87
CA ASP A 97 12.05 -10.46 -19.52
C ASP A 97 12.68 -9.47 -18.53
N THR A 98 12.92 -8.24 -18.97
CA THR A 98 13.53 -7.17 -18.17
C THR A 98 12.78 -5.84 -18.28
N VAL A 99 12.94 -5.03 -17.24
CA VAL A 99 12.52 -3.62 -17.18
C VAL A 99 13.74 -2.76 -16.89
N THR A 100 13.81 -1.60 -17.51
CA THR A 100 14.90 -0.63 -17.32
C THR A 100 14.42 0.55 -16.48
N PHE A 101 15.18 0.87 -15.44
CA PHE A 101 15.03 2.06 -14.63
C PHE A 101 16.20 3.00 -14.90
N MET A 102 15.90 4.20 -15.37
CA MET A 102 16.89 5.26 -15.56
C MET A 102 16.68 6.33 -14.49
N PHE A 103 17.74 6.65 -13.76
CA PHE A 103 17.74 7.69 -12.72
C PHE A 103 18.58 8.86 -13.18
N GLU A 104 17.96 10.03 -13.28
CA GLU A 104 18.58 11.24 -13.79
C GLU A 104 18.59 12.28 -12.67
N SER A 105 19.78 12.74 -12.29
CA SER A 105 19.93 13.80 -11.31
C SER A 105 20.03 15.16 -12.00
N PRO A 106 19.05 16.06 -11.85
CA PRO A 106 19.07 17.35 -12.52
C PRO A 106 20.18 18.29 -12.03
N THR A 107 20.78 17.98 -10.88
CA THR A 107 21.80 18.83 -10.24
C THR A 107 23.23 18.31 -10.39
N GLN A 108 23.41 17.02 -10.69
CA GLN A 108 24.72 16.36 -10.67
C GLN A 108 25.18 15.85 -12.04
N ASP A 109 24.46 16.18 -13.13
CA ASP A 109 24.73 15.69 -14.49
C ASP A 109 25.02 14.18 -14.51
N LYS A 110 24.24 13.43 -13.72
CA LYS A 110 24.44 12.02 -13.43
C LYS A 110 23.24 11.25 -13.93
N ILE A 111 23.49 10.26 -14.77
CA ILE A 111 22.51 9.28 -15.25
C ILE A 111 22.96 7.89 -14.79
N ALA A 112 22.05 7.11 -14.22
CA ALA A 112 22.31 5.73 -13.82
C ALA A 112 21.21 4.81 -14.35
N ASP A 113 21.61 3.79 -15.10
CA ASP A 113 20.70 2.81 -15.70
C ASP A 113 20.77 1.49 -14.93
N PHE A 114 19.60 0.96 -14.58
CA PHE A 114 19.43 -0.31 -13.90
C PHE A 114 18.48 -1.19 -14.67
N GLU A 115 18.91 -2.41 -14.95
CA GLU A 115 18.06 -3.43 -15.57
C GLU A 115 17.66 -4.46 -14.51
N MET A 116 16.36 -4.72 -14.42
CA MET A 116 15.79 -5.68 -13.48
C MET A 116 15.07 -6.78 -14.25
N LYS A 117 15.34 -8.04 -13.90
CA LYS A 117 14.59 -9.19 -14.41
C LYS A 117 13.19 -9.23 -13.82
N LEU A 118 12.21 -9.46 -14.69
CA LEU A 118 10.83 -9.69 -14.33
C LEU A 118 10.65 -11.14 -13.86
N ILE A 119 9.62 -11.34 -13.06
CA ILE A 119 9.21 -12.64 -12.53
C ILE A 119 7.79 -12.91 -13.03
N ASP A 120 7.52 -14.14 -13.43
CA ASP A 120 6.15 -14.55 -13.73
C ASP A 120 5.37 -14.71 -12.42
N ILE A 121 4.37 -13.85 -12.23
CA ILE A 121 3.48 -13.87 -11.06
C ILE A 121 2.05 -14.01 -11.58
N ASP A 122 1.35 -15.03 -11.07
CA ASP A 122 -0.05 -15.25 -11.40
C ASP A 122 -0.89 -14.03 -10.98
N SER A 123 -1.65 -13.49 -11.94
CA SER A 123 -2.46 -12.29 -11.74
C SER A 123 -3.86 -12.69 -11.32
N GLU A 124 -4.13 -12.68 -10.01
CA GLU A 124 -5.50 -12.72 -9.48
C GLU A 124 -5.94 -11.30 -9.12
N HIS A 125 -6.59 -10.62 -10.06
CA HIS A 125 -7.21 -9.32 -9.77
C HIS A 125 -8.48 -9.53 -8.95
N LEU A 126 -8.44 -9.07 -7.71
CA LEU A 126 -9.60 -9.05 -6.83
C LEU A 126 -10.42 -7.80 -7.11
N GLY A 127 -11.67 -8.00 -7.54
CA GLY A 127 -12.62 -6.91 -7.69
C GLY A 127 -12.89 -6.26 -6.34
N ILE A 128 -12.41 -5.03 -6.13
CA ILE A 128 -12.77 -4.24 -4.96
C ILE A 128 -14.20 -3.74 -5.21
N LEU A 129 -15.15 -4.22 -4.41
CA LEU A 129 -16.53 -3.79 -4.48
C LEU A 129 -16.67 -2.37 -3.89
N GLU A 130 -17.33 -1.48 -4.62
CA GLU A 130 -17.76 -0.19 -4.10
C GLU A 130 -18.97 -0.40 -3.18
N VAL A 131 -18.68 -0.74 -1.92
CA VAL A 131 -19.71 -0.89 -0.88
C VAL A 131 -19.87 0.41 -0.10
N GLU A 132 -21.09 0.67 0.37
CA GLU A 132 -21.34 1.79 1.28
C GLU A 132 -20.75 1.48 2.66
N TYR A 133 -19.75 2.26 3.07
CA TYR A 133 -19.15 2.14 4.39
C TYR A 133 -20.08 2.69 5.47
N GLN A 134 -20.25 1.93 6.55
CA GLN A 134 -21.06 2.34 7.71
C GLN A 134 -20.50 3.58 8.43
N ALA A 135 -19.18 3.82 8.35
CA ALA A 135 -18.53 4.99 8.88
C ALA A 135 -17.24 5.33 8.10
N ILE A 136 -16.97 6.63 7.91
CA ILE A 136 -15.72 7.13 7.33
C ILE A 136 -15.12 8.14 8.30
N VAL A 137 -13.88 7.89 8.74
CA VAL A 137 -13.15 8.76 9.64
C VAL A 137 -11.97 9.38 8.90
N ARG A 138 -11.87 10.71 8.94
CA ARG A 138 -10.74 11.47 8.39
C ARG A 138 -9.96 12.11 9.54
N MET A 139 -8.65 11.89 9.58
CA MET A 139 -7.76 12.46 10.59
C MET A 139 -6.34 12.66 10.04
N PRO A 140 -5.50 13.48 10.70
CA PRO A 140 -4.09 13.61 10.32
C PRO A 140 -3.37 12.26 10.37
N SER A 141 -2.64 11.93 9.29
CA SER A 141 -1.91 10.67 9.18
C SER A 141 -0.86 10.48 10.27
N VAL A 142 -0.20 11.57 10.69
CA VAL A 142 0.75 11.60 11.81
C VAL A 142 0.09 11.23 13.13
N GLU A 143 -1.15 11.67 13.35
CA GLU A 143 -1.91 11.34 14.56
C GLU A 143 -2.29 9.86 14.58
N PHE A 144 -2.82 9.34 13.46
CA PHE A 144 -3.13 7.92 13.32
C PHE A 144 -1.89 7.04 13.51
N ALA A 145 -0.75 7.43 12.93
CA ALA A 145 0.52 6.73 13.11
C ALA A 145 0.96 6.68 14.57
N ARG A 146 0.80 7.78 15.32
CA ARG A 146 1.07 7.83 16.76
C ARG A 146 0.15 6.90 17.52
N ILE A 147 -1.16 6.94 17.27
CA ILE A 147 -2.15 6.07 17.92
C ILE A 147 -1.79 4.60 17.73
N CYS A 148 -1.54 4.16 16.50
CA CYS A 148 -1.16 2.77 16.21
C CYS A 148 0.12 2.38 16.95
N LYS A 149 1.15 3.23 16.92
CA LYS A 149 2.42 2.98 17.60
C LYS A 149 2.26 2.86 19.13
N ASP A 150 1.53 3.79 19.73
CA ASP A 150 1.32 3.82 21.18
C ASP A 150 0.53 2.59 21.65
N LEU A 151 -0.56 2.24 20.95
CA LEU A 151 -1.34 1.04 21.29
C LEU A 151 -0.55 -0.25 21.08
N SER A 152 0.35 -0.30 20.09
CA SER A 152 1.19 -1.48 19.83
C SER A 152 2.25 -1.72 20.90
N SER A 153 2.53 -0.72 21.74
CA SER A 153 3.41 -0.90 22.90
C SER A 153 2.73 -1.62 24.05
N ILE A 154 1.40 -1.74 24.00
CA ILE A 154 0.54 -2.32 25.05
C ILE A 154 -0.06 -3.65 24.58
N GLY A 155 -0.52 -3.74 23.33
CA GLY A 155 -1.12 -4.98 22.84
C GLY A 155 -1.03 -5.17 21.33
N ASP A 156 -1.36 -6.37 20.86
CA ASP A 156 -1.24 -6.74 19.44
C ASP A 156 -2.47 -6.37 18.60
N THR A 157 -3.57 -5.99 19.25
CA THR A 157 -4.84 -5.69 18.59
C THR A 157 -5.40 -4.34 19.00
N VAL A 158 -6.16 -3.72 18.11
CA VAL A 158 -6.93 -2.51 18.36
C VAL A 158 -8.37 -2.74 17.98
N VAL A 159 -9.27 -2.38 18.89
CA VAL A 159 -10.69 -2.22 18.64
C VAL A 159 -10.93 -0.78 18.21
N ILE A 160 -11.46 -0.59 17.00
CA ILE A 160 -11.84 0.70 16.45
C ILE A 160 -13.37 0.77 16.48
N SER A 161 -13.88 1.74 17.24
CA SER A 161 -15.32 1.97 17.38
C SER A 161 -15.70 3.39 16.97
N VAL A 162 -16.77 3.53 16.18
CA VAL A 162 -17.25 4.84 15.73
C VAL A 162 -18.64 5.09 16.29
N ARG A 163 -18.79 6.21 17.00
CA ARG A 163 -20.03 6.64 17.66
C ARG A 163 -20.40 8.05 17.20
N LYS A 164 -21.63 8.50 17.51
CA LYS A 164 -22.06 9.89 17.25
C LYS A 164 -21.12 10.96 17.82
N LYS A 165 -20.41 10.66 18.92
CA LYS A 165 -19.51 11.60 19.61
C LYS A 165 -18.05 11.54 19.11
N GLY A 166 -17.71 10.62 18.20
CA GLY A 166 -16.34 10.49 17.67
C GLY A 166 -15.90 9.04 17.49
N VAL A 167 -14.61 8.89 17.19
CA VAL A 167 -13.92 7.60 17.06
C VAL A 167 -13.16 7.27 18.35
N LYS A 168 -13.20 6.00 18.76
CA LYS A 168 -12.43 5.48 19.90
C LYS A 168 -11.55 4.33 19.44
N PHE A 169 -10.29 4.38 19.85
CA PHE A 169 -9.31 3.31 19.68
C PHE A 169 -9.00 2.73 21.06
N SER A 170 -9.05 1.40 21.19
CA SER A 170 -8.72 0.71 22.43
C SER A 170 -7.98 -0.57 22.16
N THR A 171 -6.94 -0.85 22.93
CA THR A 171 -6.27 -2.15 22.98
C THR A 171 -6.60 -2.83 24.32
N ARG A 172 -6.60 -4.16 24.37
CA ARG A 172 -6.94 -4.94 25.56
C ARG A 172 -5.72 -5.80 25.96
N GLU A 173 -5.42 -5.85 27.25
CA GLU A 173 -4.46 -6.78 27.88
C GLU A 173 -5.18 -7.78 28.83
N GLU A 174 -6.43 -8.16 28.56
CA GLU A 174 -7.39 -8.78 29.51
C GLU A 174 -8.03 -7.77 30.47
N ALA A 175 -9.24 -7.31 30.15
CA ALA A 175 -10.19 -6.77 31.12
C ALA A 175 -11.61 -6.73 30.53
N THR A 176 -12.57 -6.95 31.42
CA THR A 176 -14.01 -7.18 31.22
C THR A 176 -14.64 -6.29 30.15
N VAL A 177 -15.32 -6.91 29.18
CA VAL A 177 -16.14 -6.21 28.18
C VAL A 177 -17.34 -5.60 28.92
N ILE A 178 -17.43 -4.28 28.99
CA ILE A 178 -18.73 -3.63 29.20
C ILE A 178 -19.31 -3.46 27.80
N GLU A 179 -20.29 -4.30 27.45
CA GLU A 179 -21.02 -4.19 26.20
C GLU A 179 -21.62 -2.77 26.08
N MET A 180 -21.24 -2.08 25.02
CA MET A 180 -21.87 -0.84 24.60
C MET A 180 -22.27 -1.01 23.14
N ASN A 181 -23.55 -0.76 22.84
CA ASN A 181 -24.10 -0.80 21.49
C ASN A 181 -23.46 0.29 20.62
N ASP A 182 -22.34 -0.04 20.00
CA ASP A 182 -21.62 0.83 19.08
C ASP A 182 -22.11 0.60 17.65
N PRO A 183 -22.36 1.66 16.86
CA PRO A 183 -22.81 1.53 15.47
C PRO A 183 -21.89 0.66 14.61
N VAL A 184 -20.58 0.76 14.83
CA VAL A 184 -19.54 -0.09 14.26
C VAL A 184 -18.45 -0.26 15.31
N SER A 185 -18.06 -1.50 15.58
CA SER A 185 -16.91 -1.84 16.40
C SER A 185 -16.21 -3.06 15.80
N LEU A 186 -14.98 -2.89 15.33
CA LEU A 186 -14.19 -3.94 14.69
C LEU A 186 -12.80 -4.03 15.30
N THR A 187 -12.28 -5.26 15.38
CA THR A 187 -10.95 -5.55 15.93
C THR A 187 -9.95 -5.78 14.80
N PHE A 188 -8.78 -5.18 14.87
CA PHE A 188 -7.72 -5.30 13.86
C PHE A 188 -6.37 -5.60 14.50
N ALA A 189 -5.49 -6.29 13.76
CA ALA A 189 -4.11 -6.50 14.18
C ALA A 189 -3.26 -5.24 13.97
N LEU A 190 -2.65 -4.74 15.04
CA LEU A 190 -1.87 -3.49 15.04
C LEU A 190 -0.60 -3.58 14.19
N ARG A 191 -0.03 -4.79 14.02
CA ARG A 191 1.11 -5.05 13.12
C ARG A 191 0.87 -4.51 11.71
N TYR A 192 -0.33 -4.74 11.15
CA TYR A 192 -0.68 -4.26 9.80
C TYR A 192 -0.88 -2.75 9.78
N LEU A 193 -1.60 -2.20 10.76
CA LEU A 193 -1.88 -0.76 10.83
C LEU A 193 -0.59 0.06 10.95
N ASN A 194 0.40 -0.41 11.72
CA ASN A 194 1.73 0.20 11.76
C ASN A 194 2.48 0.16 10.43
N SER A 195 2.22 -0.85 9.60
CA SER A 195 2.80 -0.89 8.26
C SER A 195 2.11 0.12 7.34
N PHE A 196 0.78 0.23 7.41
CA PHE A 196 0.00 1.15 6.57
C PHE A 196 0.33 2.62 6.84
N THR A 197 0.69 2.99 8.08
CA THR A 197 1.01 4.38 8.45
C THR A 197 2.26 4.92 7.76
N LYS A 198 3.09 4.05 7.16
CA LYS A 198 4.23 4.44 6.31
C LYS A 198 3.82 5.13 5.01
N ALA A 199 2.57 4.94 4.55
CA ALA A 199 2.03 5.53 3.32
C ALA A 199 1.58 7.00 3.44
N SER A 200 1.75 7.61 4.62
CA SER A 200 1.35 9.00 4.92
C SER A 200 1.72 10.10 3.88
N PRO A 201 2.83 10.03 3.11
CA PRO A 201 3.25 11.15 2.26
C PRO A 201 2.76 11.12 0.79
N LEU A 202 1.68 10.41 0.43
CA LEU A 202 1.39 10.03 -0.98
C LEU A 202 0.16 10.69 -1.65
N ALA A 203 -0.44 11.74 -1.07
CA ALA A 203 -1.82 12.13 -1.38
C ALA A 203 -2.10 12.81 -2.76
N GLU A 204 -1.10 13.32 -3.49
CA GLU A 204 -1.37 14.23 -4.62
C GLU A 204 -1.46 13.54 -6.01
N MET A 205 -0.65 12.52 -6.28
CA MET A 205 -0.56 11.88 -7.61
C MET A 205 -1.39 10.60 -7.79
N GLY A 206 -2.04 10.14 -6.73
CA GLY A 206 -2.63 8.81 -6.71
C GLY A 206 -3.26 8.45 -5.38
N TYR A 207 -3.36 7.16 -5.11
CA TYR A 207 -3.72 6.65 -3.78
C TYR A 207 -3.01 5.32 -3.49
N ILE A 208 -2.84 5.04 -2.20
CA ILE A 208 -2.65 3.69 -1.68
C ILE A 208 -3.82 3.38 -0.76
N GLY A 209 -4.61 2.38 -1.14
CA GLY A 209 -5.67 1.79 -0.34
C GLY A 209 -5.16 0.52 0.34
N PHE A 210 -5.39 0.41 1.64
CA PHE A 210 -5.16 -0.82 2.39
C PHE A 210 -6.49 -1.35 2.89
N TYR A 211 -6.78 -2.61 2.59
CA TYR A 211 -7.95 -3.34 3.08
C TYR A 211 -7.46 -4.41 4.03
N LEU A 212 -8.06 -4.48 5.22
CA LEU A 212 -7.64 -5.39 6.28
C LEU A 212 -8.85 -6.13 6.80
N ALA A 213 -8.80 -7.47 6.79
CA ALA A 213 -9.86 -8.27 7.37
C ALA A 213 -9.87 -8.06 8.91
N PRO A 214 -11.05 -7.80 9.52
CA PRO A 214 -11.16 -7.71 10.96
C PRO A 214 -10.97 -9.09 11.59
N LYS A 215 -10.49 -9.13 12.83
CA LYS A 215 -10.60 -10.31 13.68
C LYS A 215 -12.04 -10.39 14.17
N ILE A 216 -12.73 -11.45 13.79
CA ILE A 216 -14.07 -11.78 14.29
C ILE A 216 -13.85 -12.76 15.45
N GLU A 217 -14.41 -12.48 16.62
CA GLU A 217 -14.51 -13.48 17.68
C GLU A 217 -15.56 -14.50 17.20
N GLU A 218 -15.18 -15.77 17.07
CA GLU A 218 -16.16 -16.82 16.87
C GLU A 218 -17.00 -16.86 18.15
N ASP A 219 -18.27 -16.48 18.05
CA ASP A 219 -19.24 -16.77 19.11
C ASP A 219 -19.18 -18.29 19.30
N GLU A 220 -18.65 -18.75 20.45
CA GLU A 220 -18.83 -20.13 20.88
C GLU A 220 -20.35 -20.34 20.98
N GLU A 221 -20.95 -20.92 19.93
CA GLU A 221 -22.32 -21.41 20.00
C GLU A 221 -22.38 -22.31 21.24
N GLU A 222 -23.11 -21.86 22.26
CA GLU A 222 -23.50 -22.66 23.41
C GLU A 222 -24.10 -23.97 22.86
N THR A 223 -23.28 -25.02 22.80
CA THR A 223 -23.75 -26.39 22.68
C THR A 223 -24.47 -26.72 23.97
N LYS A 224 -25.72 -26.27 24.07
CA LYS A 224 -26.64 -26.75 25.11
C LYS A 224 -27.00 -28.21 24.78
N PRO A 225 -26.85 -29.12 25.75
CA PRO A 225 -27.15 -30.54 25.59
C PRO A 225 -28.63 -30.85 25.39
#